data_AF-A0A2E0K1M6-F1
#
_entry.id   AF-A0A2E0K1M6-F1
#
_cell.length_a   1.000
_cell.length_b   1.000
_cell.length_c   1.000
_cell.angle_alpha   90.00
_cell.angle_beta   90.00
_cell.angle_gamma   90.00
#
_symmetry.space_group_name_H-M   'P 1'
#
loop_
_entity.id
_entity.type
_entity.pdbx_description
1 polymer ?
#
loop_
_entity_poly.entity_id
_entity_poly.type
_entity_poly.pdbx_seq_one_letter_code
_entity_poly.pdbx_strand_id
1 'polypeptide(L)'
;MLPCVASFMQPDAPHASPAPRVVGMAQQPIATTMVLQEAVPLSPAPSNLQIARPSKPWQMYGRIVALVGLLFIFEFSFFYGWDSALVGDIGFTVLCFVLAIPALLAVVAMRRPRAVLLERAVPDSTGAQLHV
;
A
#
# COMPACT_ATOMS: atom_id res chain seq x y z
N MET A 1 5.88 25.37 -23.94
CA MET A 1 4.51 25.88 -24.12
C MET A 1 3.99 25.38 -25.45
N LEU A 2 3.09 24.38 -25.42
CA LEU A 2 2.38 23.84 -26.57
C LEU A 2 0.94 23.50 -26.12
N PRO A 3 -0.05 23.58 -27.02
CA PRO A 3 -1.41 23.97 -26.68
C PRO A 3 -2.32 22.77 -26.39
N CYS A 4 -3.20 22.98 -25.41
CA CYS A 4 -4.32 22.10 -25.10
C CYS A 4 -5.38 22.25 -26.20
N VAL A 5 -5.52 21.25 -27.06
CA VAL A 5 -6.65 21.12 -27.97
C VAL A 5 -7.72 20.34 -27.22
N ALA A 6 -8.58 21.06 -26.51
CA ALA A 6 -9.82 20.52 -25.98
C ALA A 6 -10.80 20.36 -27.14
N SER A 7 -10.74 19.21 -27.83
CA SER A 7 -11.81 18.79 -28.72
C SER A 7 -13.05 18.51 -27.88
N PHE A 8 -14.06 19.35 -28.07
CA PHE A 8 -15.44 19.16 -27.66
C PHE A 8 -15.87 17.72 -27.96
N MET A 9 -16.12 16.93 -26.92
CA MET A 9 -16.82 15.64 -27.07
C MET A 9 -18.31 15.92 -27.29
N GLN A 10 -18.72 15.67 -28.52
CA GLN A 10 -20.07 15.77 -29.04
C GLN A 10 -20.94 14.64 -28.44
N PRO A 11 -22.11 14.94 -27.86
CA PRO A 11 -23.02 13.90 -27.41
C PRO A 11 -23.89 13.39 -28.58
N ASP A 12 -24.30 12.13 -28.46
CA ASP A 12 -25.35 11.42 -29.20
C ASP A 12 -25.00 10.79 -30.57
N ALA A 13 -24.60 9.52 -30.48
CA ALA A 13 -25.12 8.48 -31.37
C ALA A 13 -25.90 7.46 -30.51
N PRO A 14 -27.16 7.12 -30.86
CA PRO A 14 -27.93 6.15 -30.10
C PRO A 14 -27.40 4.73 -30.38
N HIS A 15 -26.58 4.19 -29.48
CA HIS A 15 -26.32 2.76 -29.45
C HIS A 15 -27.52 2.06 -28.80
N ALA A 16 -28.24 1.29 -29.62
CA ALA A 16 -29.30 0.42 -29.16
C ALA A 16 -28.72 -0.60 -28.17
N SER A 17 -29.00 -0.41 -26.89
CA SER A 17 -28.64 -1.35 -25.84
C SER A 17 -29.55 -2.58 -25.93
N PRO A 18 -29.03 -3.82 -26.07
CA PRO A 18 -29.87 -5.00 -25.97
C PRO A 18 -30.39 -5.12 -24.54
N ALA A 19 -31.71 -5.25 -24.40
CA ALA A 19 -32.37 -5.34 -23.11
C ALA A 19 -31.79 -6.49 -22.24
N PRO A 20 -31.60 -6.28 -20.93
CA PRO A 20 -31.08 -7.31 -20.04
C PRO A 20 -32.03 -8.51 -19.99
N ARG A 21 -31.50 -9.69 -20.29
CA ARG A 21 -32.24 -10.95 -20.22
C ARG A 21 -32.23 -11.44 -18.77
N VAL A 22 -33.38 -11.47 -18.11
CA VAL A 22 -33.52 -11.97 -16.75
C VAL A 22 -33.49 -13.50 -16.78
N VAL A 23 -32.37 -14.10 -16.37
CA VAL A 23 -32.21 -15.56 -16.28
C VAL A 23 -32.41 -15.99 -14.82
N GLY A 24 -33.68 -16.08 -14.42
CA GLY A 24 -34.09 -16.77 -13.19
C GLY A 24 -34.37 -15.88 -11.97
N MET A 25 -35.42 -16.26 -11.23
CA MET A 25 -35.74 -15.75 -9.90
C MET A 25 -35.33 -16.83 -8.88
N ALA A 26 -34.24 -16.60 -8.13
CA ALA A 26 -33.98 -17.38 -6.92
C ALA A 26 -34.74 -16.73 -5.75
N GLN A 27 -35.81 -17.39 -5.31
CA GLN A 27 -36.70 -16.87 -4.27
C GLN A 27 -36.21 -17.30 -2.88
N GLN A 28 -35.62 -16.38 -2.12
CA GLN A 28 -35.42 -16.49 -0.67
C GLN A 28 -36.37 -15.51 0.06
N PRO A 29 -36.96 -15.86 1.21
CA PRO A 29 -37.99 -15.03 1.81
C PRO A 29 -37.41 -13.85 2.60
N ILE A 30 -38.04 -12.70 2.37
CA ILE A 30 -37.98 -11.41 3.09
C ILE A 30 -36.83 -10.49 2.69
N ALA A 31 -37.13 -9.73 1.64
CA ALA A 31 -36.71 -8.35 1.39
C ALA A 31 -35.25 -8.09 1.01
N THR A 32 -34.72 -8.85 0.05
CA THR A 32 -33.85 -8.30 -1.01
C THR A 32 -33.71 -9.35 -2.11
N THR A 33 -34.52 -9.24 -3.16
CA THR A 33 -34.27 -10.00 -4.40
C THR A 33 -33.01 -9.45 -5.02
N MET A 34 -31.86 -10.08 -4.75
CA MET A 34 -30.65 -9.84 -5.52
C MET A 34 -30.86 -10.46 -6.89
N VAL A 35 -31.18 -9.62 -7.86
CA VAL A 35 -31.14 -10.00 -9.26
C VAL A 35 -29.67 -10.26 -9.58
N LEU A 36 -29.30 -11.54 -9.71
CA LEU A 36 -27.98 -11.92 -10.17
C LEU A 36 -27.89 -11.55 -11.65
N GLN A 37 -27.35 -10.36 -11.91
CA GLN A 37 -27.09 -9.92 -13.28
C GLN A 37 -26.03 -10.85 -13.88
N GLU A 38 -26.34 -11.43 -15.05
CA GLU A 38 -25.40 -12.29 -15.77
C GLU A 38 -24.09 -11.53 -15.98
N ALA A 39 -22.96 -12.16 -15.66
CA ALA A 39 -21.65 -11.52 -15.68
C ALA A 39 -21.32 -11.11 -17.12
N VAL A 40 -21.55 -9.83 -17.44
CA VAL A 40 -21.10 -9.24 -18.69
C VAL A 40 -19.57 -9.37 -18.72
N PRO A 41 -18.98 -9.93 -19.80
CA PRO A 41 -17.54 -10.03 -19.90
C PRO A 41 -16.94 -8.63 -19.79
N LEU A 42 -16.13 -8.43 -18.76
CA LEU A 42 -15.47 -7.16 -18.49
C LEU A 42 -14.58 -6.80 -19.68
N SER A 43 -14.56 -5.51 -20.04
CA SER A 43 -13.54 -4.97 -20.95
C SER A 43 -12.16 -5.35 -20.42
N PRO A 44 -11.19 -5.69 -21.30
CA PRO A 44 -9.81 -5.86 -20.85
C PRO A 44 -9.37 -4.63 -20.06
N ALA A 45 -8.66 -4.88 -18.95
CA ALA A 45 -8.19 -3.81 -18.09
C ALA A 45 -7.36 -2.80 -18.91
N PRO A 46 -7.49 -1.49 -18.65
CA PRO A 46 -6.68 -0.48 -19.32
C PRO A 46 -5.20 -0.83 -19.14
N SER A 47 -4.38 -0.68 -20.18
CA SER A 47 -2.94 -1.00 -20.10
C SER A 47 -2.17 -0.12 -19.10
N ASN A 48 -2.78 0.99 -18.68
CA ASN A 48 -2.30 1.90 -17.64
C ASN A 48 -2.77 1.52 -16.22
N LEU A 49 -3.66 0.54 -16.05
CA LEU A 49 -4.12 0.06 -14.75
C LEU A 49 -3.12 -0.94 -14.17
N GLN A 50 -2.06 -0.44 -13.56
CA GLN A 50 -1.12 -1.30 -12.83
C GLN A 50 -1.74 -1.66 -11.48
N ILE A 51 -2.08 -2.94 -11.30
CA ILE A 51 -2.34 -3.52 -9.97
C ILE A 51 -1.23 -3.05 -9.03
N ALA A 52 -1.65 -2.51 -7.88
CA ALA A 52 -0.77 -2.01 -6.85
C ALA A 52 0.40 -2.98 -6.67
N ARG A 53 1.57 -2.48 -7.11
CA ARG A 53 2.89 -3.11 -7.16
C ARG A 53 2.97 -4.45 -6.42
N PRO A 54 3.42 -5.55 -7.06
CA PRO A 54 3.60 -6.82 -6.37
C PRO A 54 4.46 -6.60 -5.11
N SER A 55 3.86 -6.87 -3.96
CA SER A 55 4.57 -6.77 -2.69
C SER A 55 5.71 -7.79 -2.70
N LYS A 56 6.91 -7.37 -2.29
CA LYS A 56 8.06 -8.27 -2.10
C LYS A 56 8.14 -8.60 -0.62
N PRO A 57 7.39 -9.61 -0.12
CA PRO A 57 7.23 -9.86 1.32
C PRO A 57 8.58 -10.10 2.01
N TRP A 58 9.50 -10.81 1.34
CA TRP A 58 10.84 -11.09 1.84
C TRP A 58 11.66 -9.84 2.15
N GLN A 59 11.51 -8.76 1.37
CA GLN A 59 12.21 -7.50 1.63
C GLN A 59 11.62 -6.77 2.85
N MET A 60 10.33 -6.96 3.13
CA MET A 60 9.68 -6.38 4.30
C MET A 60 10.08 -7.11 5.58
N TYR A 61 10.09 -8.45 5.57
CA TYR A 61 10.56 -9.24 6.71
C TYR A 61 12.03 -8.99 7.02
N GLY A 62 12.90 -8.94 6.01
CA GLY A 62 14.32 -8.64 6.21
C GLY A 62 14.54 -7.27 6.86
N ARG A 63 13.72 -6.26 6.52
CA ARG A 63 13.78 -4.93 7.15
C ARG A 63 13.36 -4.96 8.61
N ILE A 64 12.33 -5.73 8.96
CA ILE A 64 11.85 -5.87 10.34
C ILE A 64 12.93 -6.57 11.18
N VAL A 65 13.43 -7.72 10.71
CA VAL A 65 14.46 -8.49 11.41
C VAL A 65 15.73 -7.65 11.61
N ALA A 66 16.17 -6.94 10.57
CA ALA A 66 17.32 -6.05 10.68
C ALA A 66 17.09 -4.92 11.70
N LEU A 67 15.89 -4.32 11.74
CA LEU A 67 15.58 -3.25 12.68
C LEU A 67 15.56 -3.76 14.11
N VAL A 68 14.97 -4.93 14.37
CA VAL A 68 14.99 -5.57 15.70
C VAL A 68 16.41 -5.89 16.13
N GLY A 69 17.22 -6.49 15.25
CA GLY A 69 18.62 -6.80 15.55
C GLY A 69 19.46 -5.57 15.85
N LEU A 70 19.29 -4.48 15.08
CA LEU A 70 19.96 -3.21 15.34
C LEU A 70 19.56 -2.59 16.67
N LEU A 71 18.27 -2.66 17.00
CA LEU A 71 17.75 -2.12 18.26
C LEU A 71 18.31 -2.91 19.45
N PHE A 72 18.42 -4.23 19.33
CA PHE A 72 19.03 -5.08 20.33
C PHE A 72 20.51 -4.74 20.54
N ILE A 73 21.28 -4.53 19.47
CA ILE A 73 22.69 -4.09 19.57
C ILE A 73 22.78 -2.73 20.26
N PHE A 74 21.93 -1.77 19.86
CA PHE A 74 21.89 -0.46 20.49
C PHE A 74 21.60 -0.56 21.99
N GLU A 75 20.56 -1.28 22.39
CA GLU A 75 20.14 -1.40 23.78
C GLU A 75 21.19 -2.11 24.63
N PHE A 76 21.78 -3.19 24.12
CA PHE A 76 22.86 -3.89 24.79
C PHE A 76 24.09 -2.99 24.96
N SER A 77 24.58 -2.37 23.88
CA SER A 77 25.74 -1.47 23.97
C SER A 77 25.46 -0.25 24.86
N PHE A 78 24.26 0.31 24.81
CA PHE A 78 23.89 1.44 25.66
C PHE A 78 23.85 1.05 27.15
N PHE A 79 23.22 -0.07 27.48
CA PHE A 79 23.10 -0.54 28.87
C PHE A 79 24.47 -0.85 29.49
N TYR A 80 25.30 -1.65 28.79
CA TYR A 80 26.63 -1.99 29.28
C TYR A 80 27.58 -0.78 29.29
N GLY A 81 27.46 0.13 28.32
CA GLY A 81 28.21 1.38 28.30
C GLY A 81 27.83 2.29 29.48
N TRP A 82 26.54 2.36 29.81
CA TRP A 82 26.04 3.11 30.97
C TRP A 82 26.54 2.51 32.29
N ASP A 83 26.40 1.20 32.47
CA ASP A 83 26.90 0.50 33.66
C ASP A 83 28.41 0.70 33.86
N SER A 84 29.19 0.51 32.80
CA SER A 84 30.64 0.72 32.82
C SER A 84 31.04 2.16 33.12
N ALA A 85 30.25 3.14 32.69
CA ALA A 85 30.51 4.54 32.98
C ALA A 85 30.37 4.84 34.48
N LEU A 86 29.46 4.15 35.17
CA LEU A 86 29.29 4.26 36.63
C LEU A 86 30.46 3.63 37.40
N VAL A 87 31.02 2.54 36.88
CA VAL A 87 32.18 1.85 37.46
C VAL A 87 33.48 2.62 37.19
N GLY A 88 33.52 3.46 36.15
CA GLY A 88 34.66 4.30 35.80
C GLY A 88 35.64 3.66 34.80
N ASP A 89 35.26 2.55 34.14
CA ASP A 89 36.06 2.01 33.04
C ASP A 89 35.78 2.79 31.75
N ILE A 90 36.66 3.75 31.47
CA ILE A 90 36.55 4.65 30.33
C ILE A 90 36.72 3.89 29.01
N GLY A 91 37.60 2.89 28.95
CA GLY A 91 37.93 2.19 27.71
C GLY A 91 36.72 1.40 27.20
N PHE A 92 36.10 0.63 28.08
CA PHE A 92 34.91 -0.14 27.74
C PHE A 92 33.69 0.74 27.48
N THR A 93 33.54 1.84 28.23
CA THR A 93 32.50 2.86 28.01
C THR A 93 32.57 3.44 26.60
N VAL A 94 33.75 3.90 26.17
CA VAL A 94 33.94 4.49 24.83
C VAL A 94 33.63 3.45 23.74
N LEU A 95 34.11 2.22 23.89
CA LEU A 95 33.83 1.15 22.94
C LEU A 95 32.32 0.90 22.79
N CYS A 96 31.60 0.87 23.91
CA CYS A 96 30.15 0.67 23.92
C CYS A 96 29.40 1.80 23.20
N PHE A 97 29.72 3.06 23.47
CA PHE A 97 29.06 4.19 22.81
C PHE A 97 29.44 4.33 21.33
N VAL A 98 30.67 3.97 20.95
CA VAL A 98 31.08 3.90 19.54
C VAL A 98 30.26 2.87 18.76
N LEU A 99 29.76 1.82 19.39
CA LEU A 99 28.85 0.84 18.76
C LEU A 99 27.37 1.28 18.84
N ALA A 100 26.95 1.88 19.95
CA ALA A 100 25.57 2.31 20.14
C ALA A 100 25.16 3.45 19.20
N ILE A 101 26.02 4.46 19.02
CA ILE A 101 25.67 5.65 18.22
C ILE A 101 25.39 5.29 16.74
N PRO A 102 26.24 4.54 16.03
CA PRO A 102 25.95 4.12 14.65
C PRO A 102 24.72 3.22 14.55
N ALA A 103 24.49 2.32 15.51
CA ALA A 103 23.30 1.48 15.55
C ALA A 103 22.02 2.34 15.63
N LEU A 104 22.01 3.35 16.50
CA LEU A 104 20.89 4.29 16.62
C LEU A 104 20.66 5.08 15.32
N LEU A 105 21.72 5.61 14.71
CA LEU A 105 21.62 6.33 13.45
C LEU A 105 21.05 5.46 12.32
N ALA A 106 21.47 4.21 12.25
CA ALA A 106 20.96 3.27 11.26
C ALA A 106 19.48 2.92 11.48
N VAL A 107 19.02 2.80 12.73
CA VAL A 107 17.57 2.67 13.02
C VAL A 107 16.79 3.88 12.51
N VAL A 108 17.27 5.09 12.76
CA VAL A 108 16.63 6.32 12.26
C VAL A 108 16.60 6.35 10.74
N ALA A 109 17.69 5.96 10.08
CA ALA A 109 17.76 5.89 8.62
C ALA A 109 16.76 4.87 8.03
N MET A 110 16.54 3.73 8.70
CA MET A 110 15.62 2.69 8.26
C MET A 110 14.14 3.05 8.40
N ARG A 111 13.78 3.96 9.33
CA ARG A 111 12.38 4.35 9.60
C ARG A 111 11.73 5.24 8.53
N ARG A 112 12.45 5.64 7.47
CA ARG A 112 11.89 6.55 6.44
C ARG A 112 10.70 5.90 5.71
N PRO A 113 9.46 6.41 5.88
CA PRO A 113 8.29 5.86 5.20
C PRO A 113 8.40 6.13 3.71
N ARG A 114 8.07 5.13 2.88
CA ARG A 114 7.94 5.33 1.43
C ARG A 114 6.56 5.88 1.15
N ALA A 115 6.47 7.16 0.81
CA ALA A 115 5.24 7.74 0.27
C ALA A 115 4.94 7.10 -1.09
N VAL A 116 3.75 6.52 -1.22
CA VAL A 116 3.24 6.00 -2.49
C VAL A 116 2.03 6.84 -2.83
N LEU A 117 2.03 7.44 -4.02
CA LEU A 117 0.84 8.11 -4.55
C LEU A 117 -0.16 7.00 -4.91
N LEU A 118 -1.22 6.89 -4.11
CA LEU A 118 -2.35 6.03 -4.39
C LEU A 118 -3.43 6.89 -5.04
N GLU A 119 -3.73 6.62 -6.31
CA GLU A 119 -4.92 7.20 -6.92
C GLU A 119 -6.14 6.45 -6.37
N ARG A 120 -6.94 7.16 -5.57
CA ARG A 120 -8.19 6.62 -5.04
C ARG A 120 -9.18 6.56 -6.18
N ALA A 121 -9.58 5.35 -6.53
CA ALA A 121 -10.63 5.16 -7.49
C ALA A 121 -11.97 5.56 -6.83
N VAL A 122 -12.61 6.60 -7.37
CA VAL A 122 -13.88 7.15 -6.84
C VAL A 122 -15.03 6.31 -7.39
N PRO A 123 -15.91 5.76 -6.54
CA PRO A 123 -17.05 4.98 -7.02
C PRO A 123 -18.05 5.89 -7.74
N ASP A 124 -18.58 5.40 -8.86
CA ASP A 124 -19.64 6.09 -9.59
C ASP A 124 -20.92 6.18 -8.74
N SER A 125 -21.60 7.32 -8.82
CA SER A 125 -22.82 7.65 -8.08
C SER A 125 -23.99 6.70 -8.35
N THR A 126 -23.96 5.99 -9.49
CA THR A 126 -25.00 5.05 -9.89
C THR A 126 -24.79 3.62 -9.39
N GLY A 127 -23.60 3.30 -8.85
CA GLY A 127 -23.24 1.94 -8.43
C GLY A 127 -23.19 0.90 -9.56
N ALA A 128 -23.45 1.31 -10.82
CA ALA A 128 -23.53 0.42 -11.97
C ALA A 128 -22.18 0.20 -12.67
N GLN A 129 -21.20 1.07 -12.39
CA GLN A 129 -19.87 1.03 -13.00
C GLN A 129 -18.86 0.59 -11.94
N LEU A 130 -18.42 -0.67 -12.01
CA LEU A 130 -17.24 -1.13 -11.29
C LEU A 130 -16.00 -0.66 -12.06
N HIS A 131 -15.49 0.53 -11.72
CA HIS A 131 -14.21 1.11 -12.16
C HIS A 131 -13.91 1.10 -13.68
N VAL A 132 -14.02 2.28 -14.32
CA VAL A 132 -13.36 2.58 -15.61
C VAL A 132 -11.98 3.17 -15.36
#